data_AF-A0A534SWK7-F1
#
_entry.id   AF-A0A534SWK7-F1
#
_cell.length_a   1.000
_cell.length_b   1.000
_cell.length_c   1.000
_cell.angle_alpha   90.00
_cell.angle_beta   90.00
_cell.angle_gamma   90.00
#
_symmetry.space_group_name_H-M   'P 1'
#
loop_
_entity.id
_entity.type
_entity.pdbx_description
1 polymer ?
#
loop_
_entity_poly.entity_id
_entity_poly.type
_entity_poly.pdbx_seq_one_letter_code
_entity_poly.pdbx_strand_id
1 'polypeptide(L)'
;MTAPPERGAPLAELLQALAPPLEYLAADDFRRLDQTRLPLDALASRVARARAASPPAAAAPLAELDDLLATLRREPSGAHEPALRRAHALLPALREAAGAPAAWTEYRPAAGPVEPALAALGQSVEAVRAVGPKRGTDLARFGLGTVEDLLYHLPFRYEDRRALRPLAALQVGEEVTAVGEVTRAREGRVGRRGRRILEVVLRDPGGVLLLVWFHQIPYFSRRLSPGQRLVVHGKVEPPLGAAAPRMIHPEIETLGPDEPVAARVLPVYEKPTEMHVGAMRRIVHAAVEEFADRAPSALPAEVAARQRLVDLPRALRHVHCPAPEADLEALGGSRSLAHRSLI
;
A
#
# COMPACT_ATOMS: atom_id res chain seq x y z
N MET A 1 4.36 -21.34 -17.57
CA MET A 1 2.94 -21.17 -17.21
C MET A 1 2.68 -19.69 -17.08
N THR A 2 2.00 -19.16 -18.09
CA THR A 2 1.74 -17.75 -18.36
C THR A 2 0.89 -17.16 -17.23
N ALA A 3 1.33 -16.02 -16.69
CA ALA A 3 0.55 -15.27 -15.71
C ALA A 3 -0.85 -14.95 -16.28
N PRO A 4 -1.92 -15.05 -15.50
CA PRO A 4 -3.23 -14.58 -15.95
C PRO A 4 -3.12 -13.06 -16.22
N PRO A 5 -3.74 -12.55 -17.29
CA PRO A 5 -3.70 -11.12 -17.57
C PRO A 5 -4.34 -10.37 -16.41
N GLU A 6 -3.61 -9.40 -15.86
CA GLU A 6 -4.19 -8.38 -14.99
C GLU A 6 -5.44 -7.86 -15.70
N ARG A 7 -6.61 -8.00 -15.06
CA ARG A 7 -7.86 -7.44 -15.55
C ARG A 7 -7.74 -5.92 -15.42
N GLY A 8 -7.13 -5.30 -16.45
CA GLY A 8 -6.94 -3.86 -16.54
C GLY A 8 -8.28 -3.13 -16.42
N ALA A 9 -8.28 -1.99 -15.74
CA ALA A 9 -9.45 -1.13 -15.63
C ALA A 9 -10.09 -0.90 -17.03
N PRO A 10 -11.42 -0.79 -17.17
CA PRO A 10 -12.10 -0.61 -18.47
C PRO A 10 -11.53 0.51 -19.35
N LEU A 11 -10.97 1.57 -18.73
CA LEU A 11 -10.25 2.65 -19.41
C LEU A 11 -8.90 2.20 -20.01
N ALA A 12 -8.15 1.34 -19.32
CA ALA A 12 -6.90 0.77 -19.81
C ALA A 12 -7.13 -0.18 -21.00
N GLU A 13 -8.18 -1.01 -20.94
CA GLU A 13 -8.59 -1.86 -22.07
C GLU A 13 -8.97 -1.02 -23.31
N LEU A 14 -9.70 0.08 -23.09
CA LEU A 14 -10.04 1.02 -24.16
C LEU A 14 -8.78 1.64 -24.76
N LEU A 15 -7.85 2.13 -23.92
CA LEU A 15 -6.59 2.71 -24.37
C LEU A 15 -5.75 1.71 -25.17
N GLN A 16 -5.69 0.45 -24.74
CA GLN A 16 -4.97 -0.61 -25.45
C GLN A 16 -5.57 -0.91 -26.83
N ALA A 17 -6.89 -0.81 -26.98
CA ALA A 17 -7.57 -1.02 -28.25
C ALA A 17 -7.55 0.20 -29.18
N LEU A 18 -7.60 1.41 -28.61
CA LEU A 18 -7.79 2.66 -29.35
C LEU A 18 -6.48 3.36 -29.71
N ALA A 19 -5.47 3.34 -28.82
CA ALA A 19 -4.25 4.11 -29.02
C ALA A 19 -3.40 3.62 -30.22
N PRO A 20 -3.10 2.31 -30.37
CA PRO A 20 -2.23 1.85 -31.46
C PRO A 20 -2.70 2.25 -32.87
N PRO A 21 -3.98 2.09 -33.27
CA PRO A 21 -4.39 2.48 -34.62
C PRO A 21 -4.44 4.00 -34.81
N LEU A 22 -4.76 4.79 -33.78
CA LEU A 22 -4.74 6.26 -33.88
C LEU A 22 -3.31 6.81 -33.96
N GLU A 23 -2.37 6.24 -33.22
CA GLU A 23 -0.95 6.61 -33.30
C GLU A 23 -0.33 6.23 -34.64
N TYR A 24 -0.71 5.07 -35.18
CA TYR A 24 -0.32 4.67 -36.54
C TYR A 24 -0.81 5.68 -37.59
N LEU A 25 -2.07 6.12 -37.51
CA LEU A 25 -2.62 7.12 -38.42
C LEU A 25 -1.94 8.49 -38.24
N ALA A 26 -1.72 8.91 -37.00
CA ALA A 26 -1.09 10.19 -36.68
C ALA A 26 0.37 10.26 -37.17
N ALA A 27 1.10 9.14 -37.14
CA ALA A 27 2.50 9.07 -37.59
C ALA A 27 2.68 9.40 -39.09
N ASP A 28 1.64 9.23 -39.91
CA ASP A 28 1.64 9.56 -41.35
C ASP A 28 0.64 10.68 -41.68
N ASP A 29 0.35 11.55 -40.71
CA ASP A 29 -0.57 12.70 -40.83
C ASP A 29 -1.94 12.29 -41.44
N PHE A 30 -2.45 11.13 -41.03
CA PHE A 30 -3.73 10.55 -41.45
C PHE A 30 -3.85 10.28 -42.96
N ARG A 31 -2.74 10.17 -43.70
CA ARG A 31 -2.77 9.86 -45.14
C ARG A 31 -3.20 8.43 -45.49
N ARG A 32 -3.20 7.52 -44.51
CA ARG A 32 -3.55 6.08 -44.67
C ARG A 32 -4.93 5.71 -44.13
N LEU A 33 -5.84 6.67 -44.05
CA LEU A 33 -7.20 6.45 -43.53
C LEU A 33 -7.93 5.31 -44.25
N ASP A 34 -7.85 5.27 -45.58
CA ASP A 34 -8.53 4.26 -46.40
C ASP A 34 -8.01 2.83 -46.19
N GLN A 35 -6.80 2.69 -45.63
CA GLN A 35 -6.14 1.41 -45.37
C GLN A 35 -6.39 0.90 -43.95
N THR A 36 -6.91 1.75 -43.06
CA THR A 36 -7.06 1.42 -41.64
C THR A 36 -8.53 1.16 -41.31
N ARG A 37 -8.88 -0.10 -41.05
CA ARG A 37 -10.23 -0.47 -40.61
C ARG A 37 -10.30 -0.47 -39.09
N LEU A 38 -11.07 0.45 -38.53
CA LEU A 38 -11.35 0.51 -37.10
C LEU A 38 -12.61 -0.30 -36.77
N PRO A 39 -12.58 -1.17 -35.74
CA PRO A 39 -13.77 -1.90 -35.29
C PRO A 39 -14.67 -0.97 -34.45
N LEU A 40 -15.40 -0.06 -35.10
CA LEU A 40 -16.20 1.00 -34.45
C LEU A 40 -17.23 0.45 -33.45
N ASP A 41 -17.85 -0.69 -33.74
CA ASP A 41 -18.80 -1.35 -32.82
C ASP A 41 -18.14 -1.80 -31.54
N ALA A 42 -17.02 -2.51 -31.67
CA ALA A 42 -16.25 -3.01 -30.55
C ALA A 42 -15.61 -1.87 -29.74
N LEU A 43 -15.27 -0.75 -30.38
CA LEU A 43 -14.74 0.44 -29.70
C LEU A 43 -15.82 1.15 -28.88
N ALA A 44 -17.03 1.39 -29.40
CA ALA A 44 -18.04 2.06 -28.57
C ALA A 44 -18.55 1.17 -27.44
N SER A 45 -18.60 -0.15 -27.60
CA SER A 45 -18.87 -1.04 -26.45
C SER A 45 -17.81 -0.90 -25.36
N ARG A 46 -16.53 -0.70 -25.73
CA ARG A 46 -15.45 -0.42 -24.76
C ARG A 46 -15.59 0.97 -24.15
N VAL A 47 -15.95 2.00 -24.92
CA VAL A 47 -16.22 3.35 -24.41
C VAL A 47 -17.37 3.35 -23.41
N ALA A 48 -18.47 2.65 -23.69
CA ALA A 48 -19.59 2.53 -22.77
C ALA A 48 -19.17 1.87 -21.44
N ARG A 49 -18.38 0.78 -21.49
CA ARG A 49 -17.80 0.15 -20.29
C ARG A 49 -16.84 1.08 -19.56
N ALA A 50 -16.01 1.82 -20.28
CA ALA A 50 -15.10 2.80 -19.70
C ALA A 50 -15.89 3.92 -19.00
N ARG A 51 -16.91 4.52 -19.63
CA ARG A 51 -17.74 5.58 -19.04
C ARG A 51 -18.41 5.14 -17.74
N ALA A 52 -18.82 3.87 -17.63
CA ALA A 52 -19.45 3.34 -16.43
C ALA A 52 -18.48 3.15 -15.24
N ALA A 53 -17.17 3.06 -15.49
CA ALA A 53 -16.18 2.61 -14.51
C ALA A 53 -14.90 3.47 -14.42
N SER A 54 -14.88 4.62 -15.12
CA SER A 54 -13.70 5.50 -15.20
C SER A 54 -13.78 6.68 -14.23
N PRO A 55 -12.63 7.22 -13.79
CA PRO A 55 -12.60 8.35 -12.87
C PRO A 55 -13.24 9.61 -13.48
N PRO A 56 -13.71 10.57 -12.66
CA PRO A 56 -14.33 11.82 -13.13
C PRO A 56 -13.47 12.61 -14.13
N ALA A 57 -12.14 12.57 -13.98
CA ALA A 57 -11.20 13.21 -14.90
C ALA A 57 -11.30 12.66 -16.34
N ALA A 58 -11.73 11.40 -16.51
CA ALA A 58 -11.94 10.78 -17.81
C ALA A 58 -13.35 11.05 -18.38
N ALA A 59 -14.29 11.59 -17.59
CA ALA A 59 -15.69 11.70 -17.99
C ALA A 59 -15.89 12.58 -19.23
N ALA A 60 -15.27 13.76 -19.27
CA ALA A 60 -15.36 14.67 -20.41
C ALA A 60 -14.66 14.12 -21.66
N PRO A 61 -13.40 13.64 -21.60
CA PRO A 61 -12.74 12.99 -22.74
C PRO A 61 -13.50 11.77 -23.28
N LEU A 62 -14.10 10.94 -22.41
CA LEU A 62 -14.86 9.76 -22.82
C LEU A 62 -16.21 10.11 -23.45
N ALA A 63 -16.88 11.16 -22.98
CA ALA A 63 -18.11 11.64 -23.61
C ALA A 63 -17.84 12.16 -25.02
N GLU A 64 -16.78 12.95 -25.19
CA GLU A 64 -16.36 13.46 -26.49
C GLU A 64 -15.96 12.32 -27.45
N LEU A 65 -15.22 11.32 -26.95
CA LEU A 65 -14.85 10.14 -27.75
C LEU A 65 -16.08 9.35 -28.22
N ASP A 66 -17.11 9.23 -27.38
CA ASP A 66 -18.37 8.55 -27.73
C ASP A 66 -19.09 9.28 -28.87
N ASP A 67 -19.16 10.61 -28.80
CA ASP A 67 -19.73 11.45 -29.85
C ASP A 67 -18.95 11.33 -31.17
N LEU A 68 -17.61 11.29 -31.11
CA LEU A 68 -16.76 11.09 -32.28
C LEU A 68 -16.98 9.72 -32.93
N LEU A 69 -17.08 8.65 -32.13
CA LEU A 69 -17.38 7.31 -32.64
C LEU A 69 -18.80 7.24 -33.26
N ALA A 70 -19.78 7.95 -32.69
CA ALA A 70 -21.12 8.04 -33.26
C ALA A 70 -21.13 8.80 -34.60
N THR A 71 -20.27 9.80 -34.76
CA THR A 71 -20.07 10.51 -36.05
C THR A 71 -19.41 9.61 -37.08
N LEU A 72 -18.34 8.90 -36.72
CA LEU A 72 -17.64 7.96 -37.62
C LEU A 72 -18.54 6.83 -38.15
N ARG A 73 -19.54 6.41 -37.39
CA ARG A 73 -20.52 5.40 -37.82
C ARG A 73 -21.54 5.91 -38.83
N ARG A 74 -21.84 7.21 -38.80
CA ARG A 74 -22.87 7.83 -39.65
C ARG A 74 -22.29 8.40 -40.94
N GLU A 75 -21.06 8.90 -40.88
CA GLU A 75 -20.41 9.56 -42.00
C GLU A 75 -19.63 8.59 -42.90
N PRO A 76 -19.52 8.87 -44.21
CA PRO A 76 -18.70 8.09 -45.12
C PRO A 76 -17.20 8.25 -44.82
N SER A 77 -16.38 7.26 -45.20
CA SER A 77 -14.96 7.17 -44.85
C SER A 77 -14.14 8.43 -45.19
N GLY A 78 -14.50 9.15 -46.26
CA GLY A 78 -13.81 10.39 -46.67
C GLY A 78 -14.00 11.58 -45.73
N ALA A 79 -14.92 11.51 -44.76
CA ALA A 79 -15.14 12.55 -43.75
C ALA A 79 -14.59 12.17 -42.36
N HIS A 80 -13.91 11.03 -42.23
CA HIS A 80 -13.45 10.51 -40.93
C HIS A 80 -12.21 11.22 -40.37
N GLU A 81 -11.43 11.90 -41.21
CA GLU A 81 -10.15 12.52 -40.80
C GLU A 81 -10.28 13.46 -39.59
N PRO A 82 -11.21 14.45 -39.59
CA PRO A 82 -11.31 15.40 -38.47
C PRO A 82 -11.66 14.69 -37.16
N ALA A 83 -12.54 13.69 -37.22
CA ALA A 83 -12.97 12.94 -36.05
C ALA A 83 -11.85 12.07 -35.49
N LEU A 84 -11.04 11.42 -36.35
CA LEU A 84 -9.91 10.60 -35.92
C LEU A 84 -8.74 11.43 -35.40
N ARG A 85 -8.46 12.59 -36.01
CA ARG A 85 -7.48 13.54 -35.49
C ARG A 85 -7.89 14.05 -34.11
N ARG A 86 -9.19 14.33 -33.91
CA ARG A 86 -9.70 14.73 -32.60
C ARG A 86 -9.63 13.59 -31.57
N ALA A 87 -9.99 12.36 -31.95
CA ALA A 87 -9.87 11.19 -31.09
C ALA A 87 -8.40 10.94 -30.66
N HIS A 88 -7.44 11.13 -31.56
CA HIS A 88 -6.01 11.03 -31.23
C HIS A 88 -5.58 12.10 -30.21
N ALA A 89 -6.07 13.33 -30.35
CA ALA A 89 -5.78 14.42 -29.42
C ALA A 89 -6.33 14.18 -27.99
N LEU A 90 -7.29 13.27 -27.81
CA LEU A 90 -7.82 12.88 -26.51
C LEU A 90 -6.94 11.83 -25.78
N LEU A 91 -6.04 11.13 -26.49
CA LEU A 91 -5.24 10.06 -25.89
C LEU A 91 -4.38 10.51 -24.69
N PRO A 92 -3.69 11.67 -24.70
CA PRO A 92 -2.92 12.13 -23.55
C PRO A 92 -3.80 12.33 -22.31
N ALA A 93 -4.96 12.98 -22.45
CA ALA A 93 -5.89 13.21 -21.35
C ALA A 93 -6.50 11.90 -20.82
N LEU A 94 -6.83 10.95 -21.70
CA LEU A 94 -7.31 9.63 -21.31
C LEU A 94 -6.23 8.81 -20.58
N ARG A 95 -4.96 8.89 -21.01
CA ARG A 95 -3.81 8.26 -20.35
C ARG A 95 -3.54 8.88 -18.99
N GLU A 96 -3.57 10.21 -18.91
CA GLU A 96 -3.41 10.93 -17.65
C GLU A 96 -4.53 10.57 -16.68
N ALA A 97 -5.80 10.54 -17.13
CA ALA A 97 -6.92 10.13 -16.30
C ALA A 97 -6.87 8.64 -15.90
N ALA A 98 -6.27 7.77 -16.73
CA ALA A 98 -6.02 6.37 -16.39
C ALA A 98 -4.89 6.20 -15.36
N GLY A 99 -3.90 7.09 -15.38
CA GLY A 99 -2.78 7.13 -14.43
C GLY A 99 -3.07 7.98 -13.18
N ALA A 100 -4.11 8.81 -13.21
CA ALA A 100 -4.49 9.66 -12.10
C ALA A 100 -4.97 8.78 -10.93
N PRO A 101 -4.38 8.91 -9.73
CA PRO A 101 -4.91 8.24 -8.56
C PRO A 101 -6.35 8.68 -8.37
N ALA A 102 -7.27 7.72 -8.36
CA ALA A 102 -8.68 7.99 -8.09
C ALA A 102 -8.82 8.84 -6.83
N ALA A 103 -9.68 9.86 -6.88
CA ALA A 103 -9.93 10.70 -5.71
C ALA A 103 -10.32 9.80 -4.54
N TRP A 104 -9.74 10.07 -3.36
CA TRP A 104 -9.94 9.29 -2.13
C TRP A 104 -11.42 9.04 -1.79
N THR A 105 -12.34 9.87 -2.30
CA THR A 105 -13.79 9.81 -2.08
C THR A 105 -14.58 9.00 -3.11
N GLU A 106 -13.96 8.38 -4.11
CA GLU A 106 -14.69 7.72 -5.20
C GLU A 106 -15.12 6.29 -4.83
N TYR A 107 -16.33 6.10 -4.31
CA TYR A 107 -16.86 4.76 -4.03
C TYR A 107 -17.13 3.96 -5.32
N ARG A 108 -16.57 2.74 -5.42
CA ARG A 108 -16.81 1.82 -6.55
C ARG A 108 -17.47 0.54 -6.05
N PRO A 109 -18.76 0.30 -6.37
CA PRO A 109 -19.42 -0.95 -6.00
C PRO A 109 -18.81 -2.14 -6.74
N ALA A 110 -18.84 -3.31 -6.10
CA ALA A 110 -18.41 -4.55 -6.72
C ALA A 110 -19.32 -4.88 -7.93
N ALA A 111 -18.75 -4.89 -9.14
CA ALA A 111 -19.47 -5.19 -10.38
C ALA A 111 -19.34 -6.67 -10.82
N GLY A 112 -18.59 -7.48 -10.07
CA GLY A 112 -18.31 -8.89 -10.37
C GLY A 112 -19.03 -9.88 -9.44
N PRO A 113 -18.92 -11.20 -9.72
CA PRO A 113 -19.49 -12.24 -8.86
C PRO A 113 -18.86 -12.20 -7.46
N VAL A 114 -19.71 -12.26 -6.44
CA VAL A 114 -19.32 -12.06 -5.03
C VAL A 114 -18.86 -13.38 -4.40
N GLU A 115 -19.39 -14.51 -4.86
CA GLU A 115 -19.04 -15.86 -4.39
C GLU A 115 -17.53 -16.16 -4.44
N PRO A 116 -16.81 -15.93 -5.57
CA PRO A 116 -15.37 -16.17 -5.61
C PRO A 116 -14.56 -15.18 -4.76
N ALA A 117 -15.11 -14.00 -4.48
CA ALA A 117 -14.50 -13.03 -3.56
C ALA A 117 -14.64 -13.53 -2.11
N LEU A 118 -15.84 -13.91 -1.69
CA LEU A 118 -16.08 -14.44 -0.33
C LEU A 118 -15.31 -15.74 -0.09
N ALA A 119 -15.29 -16.65 -1.07
CA ALA A 119 -14.50 -17.88 -0.99
C ALA A 119 -12.99 -17.60 -0.84
N ALA A 120 -12.51 -16.45 -1.34
CA ALA A 120 -11.13 -16.04 -1.15
C ALA A 120 -10.83 -15.55 0.27
N LEU A 121 -11.73 -14.75 0.81
CA LEU A 121 -11.56 -14.16 2.14
C LEU A 121 -11.77 -15.21 3.24
N GLY A 122 -12.64 -16.20 2.99
CA GLY A 122 -12.83 -17.35 3.86
C GLY A 122 -11.71 -18.40 3.82
N GLN A 123 -10.65 -18.20 3.03
CA GLN A 123 -9.50 -19.10 3.07
C GLN A 123 -8.81 -19.03 4.44
N SER A 124 -8.14 -20.13 4.80
CA SER A 124 -7.28 -20.17 5.99
C SER A 124 -6.27 -19.03 5.98
N VAL A 125 -5.97 -18.49 7.14
CA VAL A 125 -4.93 -17.48 7.38
C VAL A 125 -3.55 -17.89 6.83
N GLU A 126 -3.30 -19.19 6.68
CA GLU A 126 -2.08 -19.76 6.08
C GLU A 126 -1.95 -19.50 4.58
N ALA A 127 -3.02 -19.08 3.90
CA ALA A 127 -2.97 -18.68 2.49
C ALA A 127 -2.14 -17.42 2.27
N VAL A 128 -1.97 -16.58 3.30
CA VAL A 128 -1.15 -15.37 3.25
C VAL A 128 0.33 -15.75 3.28
N ARG A 129 1.12 -15.30 2.31
CA ARG A 129 2.53 -15.74 2.15
C ARG A 129 3.42 -15.53 3.39
N ALA A 130 3.07 -14.58 4.25
CA ALA A 130 3.80 -14.25 5.47
C ALA A 130 3.51 -15.20 6.66
N VAL A 131 2.55 -16.11 6.50
CA VAL A 131 2.04 -17.01 7.54
C VAL A 131 2.46 -18.44 7.22
N GLY A 132 3.40 -18.97 8.01
CA GLY A 132 3.73 -20.40 7.98
C GLY A 132 2.86 -21.21 8.94
N PRO A 133 2.88 -22.56 8.88
CA PRO A 133 1.96 -23.43 9.63
C PRO A 133 1.94 -23.16 11.14
N LYS A 134 3.10 -22.92 11.75
CA LYS A 134 3.18 -22.57 13.18
C LYS A 134 2.44 -21.25 13.48
N ARG A 135 2.68 -20.22 12.67
CA ARG A 135 2.02 -18.92 12.84
C ARG A 135 0.52 -19.01 12.55
N GLY A 136 0.12 -19.81 11.57
CA GLY A 136 -1.28 -20.06 11.28
C GLY A 136 -2.01 -20.65 12.48
N THR A 137 -1.41 -21.65 13.12
CA THR A 137 -1.96 -22.24 14.37
C THR A 137 -2.04 -21.21 15.50
N ASP A 138 -1.00 -20.40 15.69
CA ASP A 138 -0.97 -19.37 16.74
C ASP A 138 -2.02 -18.27 16.50
N LEU A 139 -2.22 -17.86 15.24
CA LEU A 139 -3.24 -16.87 14.84
C LEU A 139 -4.66 -17.43 14.99
N ALA A 140 -4.89 -18.66 14.54
CA ALA A 140 -6.20 -19.31 14.67
C ALA A 140 -6.62 -19.45 16.14
N ARG A 141 -5.69 -19.79 17.05
CA ARG A 141 -5.95 -19.83 18.50
C ARG A 141 -6.26 -18.47 19.09
N PHE A 142 -5.75 -17.40 18.49
CA PHE A 142 -6.03 -16.02 18.88
C PHE A 142 -7.36 -15.50 18.30
N GLY A 143 -8.03 -16.27 17.43
CA GLY A 143 -9.28 -15.89 16.79
C GLY A 143 -9.12 -15.34 15.37
N LEU A 144 -7.93 -15.42 14.79
CA LEU A 144 -7.62 -14.98 13.41
C LEU A 144 -7.41 -16.23 12.54
N GLY A 145 -8.51 -16.86 12.12
CA GLY A 145 -8.49 -18.14 11.41
C GLY A 145 -8.50 -18.00 9.88
N THR A 146 -9.01 -16.89 9.38
CA THR A 146 -9.23 -16.64 7.95
C THR A 146 -8.48 -15.40 7.44
N VAL A 147 -8.43 -15.23 6.12
CA VAL A 147 -7.93 -14.01 5.50
C VAL A 147 -8.82 -12.81 5.86
N GLU A 148 -10.15 -13.01 5.89
CA GLU A 148 -11.10 -11.98 6.32
C GLU A 148 -10.80 -11.48 7.72
N ASP A 149 -10.56 -12.40 8.67
CA ASP A 149 -10.22 -12.03 10.05
C ASP A 149 -8.98 -11.13 10.10
N LEU A 150 -7.96 -11.39 9.27
CA LEU A 150 -6.77 -10.54 9.21
C LEU A 150 -7.04 -9.16 8.59
N LEU A 151 -7.89 -9.07 7.57
CA LEU A 151 -8.25 -7.80 6.95
C LEU A 151 -9.08 -6.92 7.89
N TYR A 152 -9.93 -7.52 8.73
CA TYR A 152 -10.73 -6.79 9.71
C TYR A 152 -10.09 -6.71 11.10
N HIS A 153 -8.86 -7.23 11.25
CA HIS A 153 -8.06 -7.05 12.47
C HIS A 153 -7.47 -5.64 12.52
N LEU A 154 -8.31 -4.65 12.84
CA LEU A 154 -7.96 -3.24 12.72
C LEU A 154 -6.90 -2.83 13.77
N PRO A 155 -6.03 -1.85 13.45
CA PRO A 155 -5.08 -1.30 14.42
C PRO A 155 -5.82 -0.60 15.57
N PHE A 156 -5.37 -0.80 16.80
CA PHE A 156 -5.92 -0.11 17.97
C PHE A 156 -5.22 1.24 18.26
N ARG A 157 -4.04 1.46 17.67
CA ARG A 157 -3.32 2.74 17.70
C ARG A 157 -2.36 2.85 16.51
N TYR A 158 -1.83 4.05 16.31
CA TYR A 158 -0.84 4.36 15.28
C TYR A 158 0.38 5.02 15.92
N GLU A 159 1.56 4.60 15.49
CA GLU A 159 2.84 5.16 15.92
C GLU A 159 3.36 6.14 14.87
N ASP A 160 3.62 7.38 15.30
CA ASP A 160 4.24 8.39 14.45
C ASP A 160 5.76 8.15 14.38
N ARG A 161 6.25 7.71 13.22
CA ARG A 161 7.69 7.56 12.95
C ARG A 161 8.17 8.52 11.89
N ARG A 162 7.49 9.66 11.73
CA ARG A 162 7.87 10.72 10.76
C ARG A 162 8.99 11.60 11.32
N ALA A 163 8.99 11.84 12.63
CA ALA A 163 9.99 12.67 13.29
C ALA A 163 11.20 11.84 13.73
N LEU A 164 12.36 12.18 13.17
CA LEU A 164 13.64 11.62 13.61
C LEU A 164 14.23 12.49 14.71
N ARG A 165 14.63 11.85 15.81
CA ARG A 165 15.33 12.53 16.90
C ARG A 165 16.84 12.26 16.80
N PRO A 166 17.69 13.31 16.84
CA PRO A 166 19.13 13.13 17.01
C PRO A 166 19.44 12.38 18.31
N LEU A 167 20.48 11.54 18.33
CA LEU A 167 20.83 10.74 19.51
C LEU A 167 21.19 11.62 20.72
N ALA A 168 21.74 12.81 20.48
CA ALA A 168 22.06 13.80 21.51
C ALA A 168 20.84 14.35 22.24
N ALA A 169 19.67 14.33 21.59
CA ALA A 169 18.44 14.96 22.08
C ALA A 169 17.45 13.95 22.67
N LEU A 170 17.85 12.68 22.83
CA LEU A 170 17.02 11.65 23.42
C LEU A 170 16.84 11.89 24.92
N GLN A 171 15.60 11.84 25.37
CA GLN A 171 15.20 11.96 26.77
C GLN A 171 14.89 10.58 27.36
N VAL A 172 15.15 10.37 28.65
CA VAL A 172 14.81 9.09 29.28
C VAL A 172 13.29 8.99 29.45
N GLY A 173 12.72 7.87 29.08
CA GLY A 173 11.30 7.55 29.24
C GLY A 173 10.43 7.80 28.02
N GLU A 174 10.91 8.54 27.01
CA GLU A 174 10.18 8.74 25.76
C GLU A 174 10.35 7.56 24.79
N GLU A 175 9.35 7.36 23.93
CA GLU A 175 9.40 6.41 22.81
C GLU A 175 9.63 7.20 21.52
N VAL A 176 10.77 6.95 20.86
CA VAL A 176 11.26 7.81 19.77
C VAL A 176 11.90 7.00 18.66
N THR A 177 11.89 7.60 17.46
CA THR A 177 12.59 7.09 16.29
C THR A 177 13.89 7.87 16.12
N ALA A 178 15.01 7.15 15.98
CA ALA A 178 16.33 7.75 15.79
C ALA A 178 17.11 7.02 14.71
N VAL A 179 18.13 7.67 14.17
CA VAL A 179 19.01 7.10 13.13
C VAL A 179 20.45 7.25 13.56
N GLY A 180 21.24 6.22 13.29
CA GLY A 180 22.68 6.30 13.47
C GLY A 180 23.40 5.16 12.77
N GLU A 181 24.73 5.18 12.89
CA GLU A 181 25.61 4.16 12.35
C GLU A 181 26.05 3.20 13.46
N VAL A 182 26.04 1.90 13.15
CA VAL A 182 26.59 0.89 14.05
C VAL A 182 28.10 1.03 14.08
N THR A 183 28.64 1.38 15.24
CA THR A 183 30.09 1.47 15.45
C THR A 183 30.66 0.20 16.07
N ARG A 184 29.84 -0.52 16.84
CA ARG A 184 30.26 -1.75 17.52
C ARG A 184 29.06 -2.67 17.76
N ALA A 185 29.26 -3.96 17.57
CA ALA A 185 28.35 -5.00 18.02
C ALA A 185 29.12 -6.04 18.84
N ARG A 186 28.66 -6.35 20.05
CA ARG A 186 29.33 -7.29 20.95
C ARG A 186 28.33 -8.19 21.66
N GLU A 187 28.60 -9.49 21.61
CA GLU A 187 27.94 -10.45 22.50
C GLU A 187 28.66 -10.47 23.86
N GLY A 188 27.88 -10.44 24.93
CA GLY A 188 28.36 -10.44 26.30
C GLY A 188 27.58 -11.39 27.19
N ARG A 189 27.96 -11.41 28.47
CA ARG A 189 27.18 -12.05 29.54
C ARG A 189 27.02 -11.07 30.69
N VAL A 190 25.81 -10.94 31.22
CA VAL A 190 25.47 -9.99 32.29
C VAL A 190 24.76 -10.71 33.45
N GLY A 191 25.03 -10.24 34.66
CA GLY A 191 24.47 -10.76 35.92
C GLY A 191 25.12 -12.05 36.42
N ARG A 192 24.86 -12.42 37.68
CA ARG A 192 25.46 -13.59 38.35
C ARG A 192 25.17 -14.93 37.65
N ARG A 193 24.07 -15.02 36.90
CA ARG A 193 23.66 -16.21 36.14
C ARG A 193 24.23 -16.28 34.72
N GLY A 194 25.06 -15.30 34.31
CA GLY A 194 25.73 -15.31 33.00
C GLY A 194 24.78 -15.24 31.80
N ARG A 195 23.67 -14.50 31.92
CA ARG A 195 22.70 -14.35 30.82
C ARG A 195 23.37 -13.71 29.62
N ARG A 196 23.21 -14.31 28.44
CA ARG A 196 23.73 -13.75 27.18
C ARG A 196 23.01 -12.43 26.87
N ILE A 197 23.78 -11.47 26.36
CA ILE A 197 23.29 -10.17 25.91
C ILE A 197 23.96 -9.83 24.58
N LEU A 198 23.26 -9.12 23.70
CA LEU A 198 23.85 -8.42 22.57
C LEU A 198 23.78 -6.93 22.82
N GLU A 199 24.92 -6.28 22.78
CA GLU A 199 25.08 -4.83 22.88
C GLU A 199 25.55 -4.28 21.54
N VAL A 200 24.80 -3.33 20.99
CA VAL A 200 25.15 -2.64 19.75
C VAL A 200 25.22 -1.15 20.03
N VAL A 201 26.35 -0.53 19.68
CA VAL A 201 26.59 0.90 19.86
C VAL A 201 26.23 1.61 18.57
N LEU A 202 25.19 2.44 18.65
CA LEU A 202 24.74 3.32 17.61
C LEU A 202 25.32 4.72 17.84
N ARG A 203 25.85 5.34 16.79
CA ARG A 203 26.43 6.69 16.87
C ARG A 203 25.90 7.58 15.75
N ASP A 204 25.66 8.84 16.08
CA ASP A 204 25.42 9.91 15.12
C ASP A 204 26.42 11.05 15.40
N PRO A 205 26.44 12.14 14.63
CA PRO A 205 27.38 13.25 14.87
C PRO A 205 27.27 13.88 16.27
N GLY A 206 26.13 13.76 16.94
CA GLY A 206 25.84 14.45 18.21
C GLY A 206 25.85 13.56 19.45
N GLY A 207 25.72 12.25 19.32
CA GLY A 207 25.43 11.37 20.46
C GLY A 207 25.68 9.89 20.21
N VAL A 208 25.49 9.13 21.28
CA VAL A 208 25.67 7.67 21.32
C VAL A 208 24.46 7.05 21.98
N LEU A 209 23.98 5.93 21.42
CA LEU A 209 22.86 5.15 21.95
C LEU A 209 23.25 3.67 22.01
N LEU A 210 22.94 3.01 23.13
CA LEU A 210 23.18 1.59 23.30
C LEU A 210 21.91 0.78 22.99
N LEU A 211 21.95 -0.12 22.03
CA LEU A 211 20.86 -1.05 21.73
C LEU A 211 21.14 -2.39 22.41
N VAL A 212 20.15 -2.93 23.12
CA VAL A 212 20.32 -4.12 23.96
C VAL A 212 19.27 -5.19 23.63
N TRP A 213 19.73 -6.42 23.36
CA TRP A 213 18.86 -7.60 23.21
C TRP A 213 19.21 -8.70 24.21
N PHE A 214 18.19 -9.24 24.88
CA PHE A 214 18.28 -10.42 25.76
C PHE A 214 17.79 -11.71 25.09
N HIS A 215 17.10 -11.59 23.97
CA HIS A 215 16.47 -12.67 23.20
C HIS A 215 16.86 -12.59 21.73
N GLN A 216 16.79 -13.73 21.03
CA GLN A 216 17.10 -13.83 19.59
C GLN A 216 18.49 -13.29 19.21
N ILE A 217 19.45 -13.35 20.14
CA ILE A 217 20.83 -12.86 19.98
C ILE A 217 21.48 -13.35 18.67
N PRO A 218 21.42 -14.65 18.31
CA PRO A 218 22.04 -15.13 17.06
C PRO A 218 21.45 -14.53 15.79
N TYR A 219 20.19 -14.10 15.81
CA TYR A 219 19.54 -13.46 14.67
C TYR A 219 20.08 -12.04 14.49
N PHE A 220 20.10 -11.26 15.57
CA PHE A 220 20.55 -9.88 15.53
C PHE A 220 22.07 -9.76 15.35
N SER A 221 22.88 -10.63 15.96
CA SER A 221 24.34 -10.56 15.83
C SER A 221 24.84 -10.88 14.41
N ARG A 222 24.10 -11.69 13.65
CA ARG A 222 24.39 -11.94 12.22
C ARG A 222 23.93 -10.80 11.31
N ARG A 223 22.87 -10.08 11.69
CA ARG A 223 22.28 -9.02 10.87
C ARG A 223 22.96 -7.67 11.07
N LEU A 224 23.46 -7.43 12.29
CA LEU A 224 24.03 -6.15 12.71
C LEU A 224 25.55 -6.19 12.66
N SER A 225 26.12 -5.43 11.73
CA SER A 225 27.56 -5.29 11.54
C SER A 225 27.97 -3.82 11.60
N PRO A 226 29.20 -3.50 12.07
CA PRO A 226 29.73 -2.15 12.01
C PRO A 226 29.66 -1.53 10.60
N GLY A 227 29.42 -0.23 10.52
CA GLY A 227 29.27 0.52 9.27
C GLY A 227 27.83 0.57 8.71
N GLN A 228 26.90 -0.20 9.29
CA GLN A 228 25.49 -0.16 8.87
C GLN A 228 24.76 1.06 9.45
N ARG A 229 23.97 1.73 8.62
CA ARG A 229 23.01 2.75 9.07
C ARG A 229 21.71 2.06 9.50
N LEU A 230 21.24 2.37 10.71
CA LEU A 230 19.99 1.82 11.25
C LEU A 230 19.01 2.92 11.60
N VAL A 231 17.74 2.70 11.29
CA VAL A 231 16.61 3.37 11.95
C VAL A 231 16.22 2.51 13.14
N VAL A 232 16.17 3.12 14.32
CA VAL A 232 15.75 2.46 15.55
C VAL A 232 14.52 3.15 16.10
N HIS A 233 13.59 2.36 16.63
CA HIS A 233 12.42 2.87 17.34
C HIS A 233 12.21 2.09 18.62
N GLY A 234 11.99 2.81 19.71
CA GLY A 234 11.63 2.22 20.99
C GLY A 234 11.78 3.20 22.14
N LYS A 235 11.50 2.69 23.33
CA LYS A 235 11.60 3.44 24.58
C LYS A 235 13.06 3.65 24.99
N VAL A 236 13.41 4.88 25.29
CA VAL A 236 14.72 5.26 25.83
C VAL A 236 14.73 4.96 27.34
N GLU A 237 15.60 4.04 27.72
CA GLU A 237 15.84 3.62 29.09
C GLU A 237 17.07 4.33 29.66
N PRO A 238 17.12 4.54 30.98
CA PRO A 238 18.25 5.19 31.63
C PRO A 238 19.54 4.38 31.42
N PRO A 239 20.69 5.07 31.35
CA PRO A 239 21.99 4.43 31.28
C PRO A 239 22.26 3.56 32.51
N LEU A 240 23.07 2.51 32.33
CA LEU A 240 23.58 1.73 33.45
C LEU A 240 24.91 2.37 33.92
N GLY A 241 24.87 3.14 35.02
CA GLY A 241 26.04 3.88 35.51
C GLY A 241 26.41 5.04 34.58
N ALA A 242 27.70 5.20 34.27
CA ALA A 242 28.22 6.26 33.40
C ALA A 242 28.09 5.97 31.88
N ALA A 243 27.22 5.04 31.50
CA ALA A 243 27.03 4.65 30.10
C ALA A 243 26.15 5.65 29.33
N ALA A 244 26.06 5.45 28.01
CA ALA A 244 25.07 6.12 27.17
C ALA A 244 23.64 5.63 27.49
N PRO A 245 22.58 6.42 27.18
CA PRO A 245 21.21 5.95 27.23
C PRO A 245 21.04 4.69 26.36
N ARG A 246 20.00 3.91 26.63
CA ARG A 246 19.82 2.62 25.94
C ARG A 246 18.38 2.38 25.46
N MET A 247 18.23 1.56 24.44
CA MET A 247 16.95 0.98 24.06
C MET A 247 17.01 -0.53 24.24
N ILE A 248 16.01 -1.10 24.93
CA ILE A 248 15.89 -2.54 25.12
C ILE A 248 14.93 -3.09 24.07
N HIS A 249 15.39 -4.07 23.30
CA HIS A 249 14.61 -4.69 22.24
C HIS A 249 13.95 -3.67 21.26
N PRO A 250 14.70 -2.67 20.74
CA PRO A 250 14.13 -1.71 19.80
C PRO A 250 13.74 -2.41 18.50
N GLU A 251 12.75 -1.85 17.81
CA GLU A 251 12.51 -2.17 16.42
C GLU A 251 13.63 -1.56 15.57
N ILE A 252 14.20 -2.35 14.68
CA ILE A 252 15.31 -1.93 13.82
C ILE A 252 14.97 -2.12 12.35
N GLU A 253 15.46 -1.19 11.54
CA GLU A 253 15.46 -1.26 10.09
C GLU A 253 16.85 -0.87 9.60
N THR A 254 17.36 -1.63 8.63
CA THR A 254 18.67 -1.39 8.04
C THR A 254 18.46 -0.55 6.79
N LEU A 255 19.14 0.60 6.72
CA LEU A 255 19.14 1.45 5.55
C LEU A 255 20.27 1.04 4.61
N GLY A 256 19.99 1.05 3.31
CA GLY A 256 21.00 0.97 2.27
C GLY A 256 21.95 2.18 2.28
N PRO A 257 23.08 2.09 1.56
CA PRO A 257 23.93 3.24 1.28
C PRO A 257 23.08 4.33 0.63
N ASP A 258 23.11 5.54 1.18
CA ASP A 258 22.35 6.72 0.70
C ASP A 258 20.82 6.57 0.67
N GLU A 259 20.25 5.53 1.29
CA GLU A 259 18.80 5.38 1.38
C GLU A 259 18.22 6.47 2.30
N PRO A 260 17.21 7.24 1.83
CA PRO A 260 16.52 8.22 2.65
C PRO A 260 15.66 7.50 3.70
N VAL A 261 15.54 8.11 4.87
CA VAL A 261 14.69 7.56 5.93
C VAL A 261 13.25 7.83 5.56
N ALA A 262 12.46 6.76 5.36
CA ALA A 262 11.04 6.90 5.06
C ALA A 262 10.26 7.37 6.29
N ALA A 263 9.73 8.60 6.23
CA ALA A 263 8.74 9.07 7.18
C ALA A 263 7.47 8.23 7.02
N ARG A 264 7.01 7.58 8.10
CA ARG A 264 5.85 6.68 8.02
C ARG A 264 5.06 6.67 9.31
N VAL A 265 3.77 6.40 9.15
CA VAL A 265 2.86 6.07 10.23
C VAL A 265 2.75 4.55 10.30
N LEU A 266 3.00 3.96 11.48
CA LEU A 266 2.91 2.51 11.64
C LEU A 266 1.70 2.10 12.47
N PRO A 267 0.80 1.27 11.95
CA PRO A 267 -0.28 0.72 12.75
C PRO A 267 0.24 -0.29 13.78
N VAL A 268 -0.46 -0.35 14.91
CA VAL A 268 -0.20 -1.29 16.00
C VAL A 268 -1.45 -2.13 16.25
N TYR A 269 -1.24 -3.43 16.30
CA TYR A 269 -2.28 -4.44 16.37
C TYR A 269 -2.21 -5.19 17.70
N GLU A 270 -3.37 -5.64 18.17
CA GLU A 270 -3.38 -6.69 19.17
C GLU A 270 -2.73 -7.94 18.59
N LYS A 271 -2.08 -8.74 19.43
CA LYS A 271 -1.29 -9.86 18.96
C LYS A 271 -1.28 -11.00 19.98
N PRO A 272 -1.03 -12.24 19.54
CA PRO A 272 -0.66 -13.33 20.44
C PRO A 272 0.56 -12.94 21.29
N THR A 273 0.60 -13.40 22.55
CA THR A 273 1.67 -13.09 23.51
C THR A 273 3.06 -13.37 22.94
N GLU A 274 3.23 -14.53 22.30
CA GLU A 274 4.50 -15.01 21.74
C GLU A 274 4.91 -14.33 20.42
N MET A 275 4.04 -13.51 19.82
CA MET A 275 4.31 -12.84 18.55
C MET A 275 4.97 -11.47 18.78
N HIS A 276 5.86 -11.05 17.88
CA HIS A 276 6.40 -9.69 17.89
C HIS A 276 5.44 -8.71 17.18
N VAL A 277 5.37 -7.45 17.61
CA VAL A 277 4.50 -6.41 17.00
C VAL A 277 4.78 -6.27 15.49
N GLY A 278 6.04 -6.05 15.11
CA GLY A 278 6.44 -6.04 13.70
C GLY A 278 6.24 -7.36 12.93
N ALA A 279 5.99 -8.50 13.60
CA ALA A 279 5.59 -9.73 12.90
C ALA A 279 4.10 -9.68 12.54
N MET A 280 3.23 -9.28 13.49
CA MET A 280 1.80 -9.10 13.24
C MET A 280 1.57 -8.07 12.12
N ARG A 281 2.23 -6.92 12.20
CA ARG A 281 2.13 -5.87 11.17
C ARG A 281 2.50 -6.37 9.77
N ARG A 282 3.56 -7.18 9.64
CA ARG A 282 3.94 -7.77 8.34
C ARG A 282 2.92 -8.77 7.81
N ILE A 283 2.29 -9.53 8.70
CA ILE A 283 1.25 -10.51 8.33
C ILE A 283 0.02 -9.78 7.79
N VAL A 284 -0.48 -8.78 8.55
CA VAL A 284 -1.63 -7.97 8.13
C VAL A 284 -1.33 -7.22 6.84
N HIS A 285 -0.16 -6.59 6.72
CA HIS A 285 0.24 -5.92 5.48
C HIS A 285 0.29 -6.88 4.28
N ALA A 286 0.79 -8.11 4.46
CA ALA A 286 0.77 -9.11 3.39
C ALA A 286 -0.67 -9.49 3.00
N ALA A 287 -1.57 -9.66 3.98
CA ALA A 287 -2.98 -9.93 3.71
C ALA A 287 -3.64 -8.79 2.92
N VAL A 288 -3.40 -7.54 3.30
CA VAL A 288 -3.93 -6.35 2.60
C VAL A 288 -3.41 -6.28 1.17
N GLU A 289 -2.11 -6.46 0.96
CA GLU A 289 -1.51 -6.43 -0.37
C GLU A 289 -2.06 -7.53 -1.29
N GLU A 290 -2.30 -8.72 -0.76
CA GLU A 290 -2.71 -9.89 -1.54
C GLU A 290 -4.23 -10.01 -1.72
N PHE A 291 -5.03 -9.51 -0.78
CA PHE A 291 -6.46 -9.80 -0.70
C PHE A 291 -7.37 -8.58 -0.56
N ALA A 292 -6.89 -7.37 -0.25
CA ALA A 292 -7.78 -6.22 -0.05
C ALA A 292 -8.64 -5.92 -1.29
N ASP A 293 -8.08 -6.07 -2.50
CA ASP A 293 -8.80 -5.81 -3.76
C ASP A 293 -9.90 -6.85 -4.05
N ARG A 294 -9.93 -7.95 -3.29
CA ARG A 294 -10.97 -8.98 -3.36
C ARG A 294 -12.12 -8.68 -2.41
N ALA A 295 -12.01 -7.69 -1.51
CA ALA A 295 -13.08 -7.28 -0.62
C ALA A 295 -14.21 -6.58 -1.40
N PRO A 296 -15.41 -7.20 -1.51
CA PRO A 296 -16.47 -6.67 -2.36
C PRO A 296 -17.21 -5.51 -1.66
N SER A 297 -17.17 -4.32 -2.26
CA SER A 297 -17.96 -3.17 -1.80
C SER A 297 -19.42 -3.32 -2.23
N ALA A 298 -20.29 -3.72 -1.31
CA ALA A 298 -21.66 -4.14 -1.64
C ALA A 298 -22.73 -3.03 -1.53
N LEU A 299 -22.39 -1.85 -1.00
CA LEU A 299 -23.35 -0.75 -0.89
C LEU A 299 -23.69 -0.17 -2.28
N PRO A 300 -24.97 0.22 -2.52
CA PRO A 300 -25.33 0.99 -3.71
C PRO A 300 -24.58 2.32 -3.76
N ALA A 301 -24.18 2.74 -4.96
CA ALA A 301 -23.38 3.95 -5.15
C ALA A 301 -24.07 5.21 -4.61
N GLU A 302 -25.40 5.28 -4.70
CA GLU A 302 -26.18 6.41 -4.19
C GLU A 302 -26.14 6.49 -2.66
N VAL A 303 -26.16 5.34 -1.98
CA VAL A 303 -26.08 5.26 -0.51
C VAL A 303 -24.68 5.64 -0.05
N ALA A 304 -23.65 5.10 -0.71
CA ALA A 304 -22.26 5.42 -0.41
C ALA A 304 -21.94 6.91 -0.63
N ALA A 305 -22.45 7.50 -1.70
CA ALA A 305 -22.29 8.93 -1.99
C ALA A 305 -22.95 9.81 -0.91
N ARG A 306 -24.18 9.47 -0.49
CA ARG A 306 -24.90 10.21 0.58
C ARG A 306 -24.14 10.16 1.91
N GLN A 307 -23.54 9.02 2.23
CA GLN A 307 -22.82 8.81 3.49
C GLN A 307 -21.34 9.20 3.43
N ARG A 308 -20.84 9.57 2.24
CA ARG A 308 -19.43 9.89 1.95
C ARG A 308 -18.50 8.72 2.29
N LEU A 309 -18.87 7.52 1.85
CA LEU A 309 -18.09 6.30 2.07
C LEU A 309 -17.07 6.09 0.95
N VAL A 310 -16.06 5.30 1.25
CA VAL A 310 -15.04 4.84 0.30
C VAL A 310 -15.17 3.34 0.11
N ASP A 311 -14.67 2.80 -1.00
CA ASP A 311 -14.71 1.37 -1.27
C ASP A 311 -13.82 0.60 -0.27
N LEU A 312 -14.23 -0.63 0.07
CA LEU A 312 -13.57 -1.48 1.07
C LEU A 312 -12.08 -1.69 0.80
N PRO A 313 -11.62 -2.01 -0.43
CA PRO A 313 -10.19 -2.17 -0.69
C PRO A 313 -9.37 -0.95 -0.28
N ARG A 314 -9.86 0.26 -0.59
CA ARG A 314 -9.19 1.50 -0.20
C ARG A 314 -9.28 1.78 1.29
N ALA A 315 -10.44 1.53 1.90
CA ALA A 315 -10.61 1.67 3.34
C ALA A 315 -9.60 0.80 4.11
N LEU A 316 -9.51 -0.49 3.76
CA LEU A 316 -8.57 -1.45 4.33
C LEU A 316 -7.13 -0.97 4.14
N ARG A 317 -6.74 -0.60 2.91
CA ARG A 317 -5.38 -0.11 2.61
C ARG A 317 -5.02 1.13 3.43
N HIS A 318 -5.93 2.06 3.66
CA HIS A 318 -5.63 3.27 4.42
C HIS A 318 -5.49 3.06 5.92
N VAL A 319 -6.31 2.17 6.49
CA VAL A 319 -6.23 1.81 7.90
C VAL A 319 -4.95 1.00 8.17
N HIS A 320 -4.59 0.06 7.29
CA HIS A 320 -3.43 -0.80 7.50
C HIS A 320 -2.11 -0.27 6.94
N CYS A 321 -2.16 0.62 5.95
CA CYS A 321 -1.00 1.22 5.28
C CYS A 321 -1.21 2.74 5.12
N PRO A 322 -1.33 3.49 6.24
CA PRO A 322 -1.56 4.92 6.19
C PRO A 322 -0.40 5.66 5.53
N ALA A 323 -0.74 6.63 4.68
CA ALA A 323 0.24 7.53 4.06
C ALA A 323 0.93 8.40 5.14
N PRO A 324 2.14 8.91 4.89
CA PRO A 324 2.85 9.80 5.82
C PRO A 324 2.05 11.06 6.19
N GLU A 325 1.21 11.54 5.27
CA GLU A 325 0.36 12.72 5.44
C GLU A 325 -0.95 12.42 6.17
N ALA A 326 -1.18 11.17 6.58
CA ALA A 326 -2.41 10.77 7.23
C ALA A 326 -2.63 11.50 8.58
N ASP A 327 -3.89 11.82 8.84
CA ASP A 327 -4.32 12.40 10.11
C ASP A 327 -4.35 11.31 11.19
N LEU A 328 -3.34 11.34 12.06
CA LEU A 328 -3.19 10.42 13.18
C LEU A 328 -4.30 10.53 14.22
N GLU A 329 -4.88 11.71 14.42
CA GLU A 329 -5.95 11.90 15.40
C GLU A 329 -7.25 11.25 14.89
N ALA A 330 -7.52 11.41 13.59
CA ALA A 330 -8.65 10.75 12.94
C ALA A 330 -8.48 9.22 12.90
N LEU A 331 -7.26 8.73 12.63
CA LEU A 331 -6.96 7.30 12.63
C LEU A 331 -7.01 6.69 14.04
N GLY A 332 -6.34 7.30 15.01
CA GLY A 332 -6.31 6.80 16.39
C GLY A 332 -7.65 6.89 17.11
N GLY A 333 -8.52 7.80 16.70
CA GLY A 333 -9.89 7.89 17.19
C GLY A 333 -10.92 7.08 16.39
N SER A 334 -10.51 6.30 15.39
CA SER A 334 -11.40 5.56 14.48
C SER A 334 -12.45 6.44 13.77
N ARG A 335 -12.12 7.71 13.52
CA ARG A 335 -13.01 8.74 12.91
C ARG A 335 -12.71 9.02 11.43
N SER A 336 -11.66 8.42 10.87
CA SER A 336 -11.31 8.59 9.45
C SER A 336 -12.44 8.10 8.52
N LEU A 337 -12.48 8.57 7.28
CA LEU A 337 -13.41 8.08 6.25
C LEU A 337 -13.29 6.56 6.01
N ALA A 338 -12.08 6.01 6.13
CA ALA A 338 -11.86 4.57 6.00
C ALA A 338 -12.56 3.78 7.12
N HIS A 339 -12.34 4.16 8.38
CA HIS A 339 -13.04 3.56 9.53
C HIS A 339 -14.56 3.64 9.38
N ARG A 340 -15.12 4.77 8.95
CA ARG A 340 -16.57 4.93 8.69
C ARG A 340 -17.11 4.03 7.57
N SER A 341 -16.24 3.52 6.71
CA SER A 341 -16.63 2.61 5.62
C SER A 341 -16.47 1.14 6.00
N LEU A 342 -15.77 0.85 7.11
CA LEU A 342 -15.53 -0.50 7.65
C LEU A 342 -16.44 -0.83 8.85
N ILE A 343 -16.92 0.20 9.57
CA ILE A 343 -17.70 0.12 10.82
C ILE A 343 -19.00 0.90 10.64
#